data_AF-A0A4P7AHW0-F1
#
_entry.id   AF-A0A4P7AHW0-F1
#
_cell.length_a   1.000
_cell.length_b   1.000
_cell.length_c   1.000
_cell.angle_alpha   90.00
_cell.angle_beta   90.00
_cell.angle_gamma   90.00
#
_symmetry.space_group_name_H-M   'P 1'
#
loop_
_entity.id
_entity.type
_entity.pdbx_description
1 polymer ?
#
loop_
_entity_poly.entity_id
_entity_poly.type
_entity_poly.pdbx_seq_one_letter_code
_entity_poly.pdbx_strand_id
1 'polypeptide(L)'
;MKKILTLLASTSLMTSVSSVVISCNQESSSGPGKETEVNSKNIKEKVELYKEKYKKFNDYLKKINDKEASDSDVVSYIKLGVDLYVMDYEICKIDENLLPDYDSFRAIKTANDLVKRLKEMKEYIKEYFSSSVYDLVEKYMDSAIKKYSK
;
A
#
# COMPACT_ATOMS: atom_id res chain seq x y z
N MET A 1 43.59 -5.60 50.24
CA MET A 1 44.04 -4.97 48.98
C MET A 1 43.08 -5.35 47.86
N LYS A 2 42.51 -4.33 47.21
CA LYS A 2 41.60 -4.42 46.06
C LYS A 2 42.36 -4.94 44.83
N LYS A 3 41.74 -5.79 44.02
CA LYS A 3 42.15 -5.99 42.62
C LYS A 3 41.03 -5.50 41.72
N ILE A 4 41.31 -4.32 41.18
CA ILE A 4 40.54 -3.57 40.19
C ILE A 4 40.78 -4.27 38.85
N LEU A 5 39.72 -4.72 38.19
CA LEU A 5 39.76 -5.11 36.79
C LEU A 5 39.50 -3.87 35.93
N THR A 6 40.61 -3.39 35.37
CA THR A 6 40.79 -2.39 34.32
C THR A 6 39.83 -2.70 33.14
N LEU A 7 38.90 -1.80 32.84
CA LEU A 7 39.00 -0.79 31.77
C LEU A 7 39.02 -1.39 30.35
N LEU A 8 37.89 -1.27 29.65
CA LEU A 8 37.92 -0.80 28.26
C LEU A 8 37.11 0.49 28.22
N ALA A 9 37.83 1.56 27.93
CA ALA A 9 37.33 2.91 27.82
C ALA A 9 36.75 3.15 26.43
N SER A 10 35.78 4.06 26.40
CA SER A 10 35.50 5.05 25.35
C SER A 10 35.13 4.50 23.97
N THR A 11 33.97 4.90 23.44
CA THR A 11 33.95 6.18 22.72
C THR A 11 32.54 6.76 22.58
N SER A 12 32.41 8.01 23.05
CA SER A 12 31.79 9.11 22.31
C SER A 12 30.34 9.00 21.86
N LEU A 13 29.39 9.12 22.81
CA LEU A 13 28.09 9.70 22.50
C LEU A 13 28.24 11.23 22.43
N MET A 14 28.66 11.73 21.25
CA MET A 14 28.47 13.13 20.89
C MET A 14 27.32 13.24 19.90
N THR A 15 26.35 14.04 20.33
CA THR A 15 25.10 14.41 19.69
C THR A 15 25.28 15.02 18.30
N SER A 16 24.39 14.66 17.39
CA SER A 16 23.89 15.61 16.39
C SER A 16 22.37 15.53 16.39
N VAL A 17 21.78 16.47 17.12
CA VAL A 17 20.41 16.94 16.88
C VAL A 17 20.35 17.37 15.42
N SER A 18 19.75 16.54 14.58
CA SER A 18 19.13 17.01 13.35
C SER A 18 17.66 17.19 13.66
N SER A 19 17.34 18.40 14.08
CA SER A 19 15.99 18.94 14.05
C SER A 19 15.43 18.81 12.64
N VAL A 20 14.69 17.74 12.37
CA VAL A 20 13.69 17.79 11.30
C VAL A 20 12.50 18.49 11.92
N VAL A 21 12.38 19.77 11.57
CA VAL A 21 11.14 20.53 11.69
C VAL A 21 10.08 19.75 10.92
N ILE A 22 9.32 18.88 11.59
CA ILE A 22 8.05 18.39 11.07
C ILE A 22 7.03 19.48 11.38
N SER A 23 7.15 20.58 10.65
CA SER A 23 6.07 21.52 10.44
C SER A 23 5.81 21.54 8.95
N CYS A 24 4.81 20.75 8.56
CA CYS A 24 3.68 21.27 7.84
C CYS A 24 2.57 20.25 8.02
N ASN A 25 1.40 20.72 8.45
CA ASN A 25 0.11 20.07 8.27
C ASN A 25 0.07 19.41 6.88
N GLN A 26 0.43 18.14 6.79
CA GLN A 26 -0.12 17.31 5.75
C GLN A 26 -1.38 16.75 6.36
N GLU A 27 -2.52 17.29 5.93
CA GLU A 27 -3.75 16.55 5.98
C GLU A 27 -3.41 15.10 5.63
N SER A 28 -3.57 14.22 6.61
CA SER A 28 -3.35 12.78 6.49
C SER A 28 -4.43 12.22 5.58
N SER A 29 -4.40 12.62 4.31
CA SER A 29 -5.31 12.12 3.32
C SER A 29 -4.82 10.70 3.02
N SER A 30 -5.55 9.74 3.56
CA SER A 30 -5.39 8.30 3.43
C SER A 30 -5.92 7.84 2.07
N GLY A 31 -5.34 8.40 1.00
CA GLY A 31 -5.71 8.11 -0.39
C GLY A 31 -4.89 6.98 -1.03
N PRO A 32 -5.38 6.37 -2.13
CA PRO A 32 -4.65 5.36 -2.89
C PRO A 32 -3.42 5.94 -3.59
N GLY A 33 -2.29 5.24 -3.49
CA GLY A 33 -1.02 5.68 -4.09
C GLY A 33 -0.42 6.94 -3.43
N LYS A 34 -0.65 7.12 -2.13
CA LYS A 34 -0.09 8.22 -1.31
C LYS A 34 1.37 8.04 -0.89
N GLU A 35 1.88 6.83 -1.07
CA GLU A 35 3.29 6.51 -0.86
C GLU A 35 4.14 7.29 -1.89
N THR A 36 5.38 7.60 -1.51
CA THR A 36 6.37 8.27 -2.38
C THR A 36 6.33 7.71 -3.80
N GLU A 37 6.26 8.59 -4.80
CA GLU A 37 6.26 8.20 -6.21
C GLU A 37 7.37 7.18 -6.48
N VAL A 38 7.00 6.04 -7.06
CA VAL A 38 7.92 4.93 -7.24
C VAL A 38 8.94 5.31 -8.30
N ASN A 39 10.20 5.07 -8.00
CA ASN A 39 11.35 5.29 -8.86
C ASN A 39 12.40 4.20 -8.59
N SER A 40 13.48 4.20 -9.37
CA SER A 40 14.53 3.18 -9.27
C SER A 40 15.21 3.11 -7.88
N LYS A 41 15.12 4.15 -7.06
CA LYS A 41 15.74 4.20 -5.73
C LYS A 41 14.87 3.58 -4.64
N ASN A 42 13.54 3.56 -4.79
CA ASN A 42 12.60 3.06 -3.78
C ASN A 42 11.78 1.85 -4.25
N ILE A 43 11.98 1.36 -5.47
CA ILE A 43 11.21 0.23 -6.02
C ILE A 43 11.31 -1.04 -5.17
N LYS A 44 12.46 -1.33 -4.57
CA LYS A 44 12.62 -2.51 -3.70
C LYS A 44 11.73 -2.44 -2.46
N GLU A 45 11.68 -1.27 -1.81
CA GLU A 45 10.79 -1.03 -0.66
C GLU A 45 9.33 -1.15 -1.07
N LYS A 46 8.98 -0.66 -2.26
CA LYS A 46 7.65 -0.78 -2.83
C LYS A 46 7.25 -2.24 -3.09
N VAL A 47 8.16 -3.06 -3.60
CA VAL A 47 7.94 -4.50 -3.83
C VAL A 47 7.76 -5.26 -2.52
N GLU A 48 8.52 -4.94 -1.48
CA GLU A 48 8.32 -5.57 -0.17
C GLU A 48 6.97 -5.16 0.45
N LEU A 49 6.62 -3.88 0.37
CA LEU A 49 5.31 -3.40 0.80
C LEU A 49 4.16 -4.05 0.00
N TYR A 50 4.37 -4.30 -1.29
CA TYR A 50 3.41 -5.01 -2.13
C TYR A 50 3.14 -6.41 -1.57
N LYS A 51 4.20 -7.17 -1.27
CA LYS A 51 4.09 -8.53 -0.71
C LYS A 51 3.35 -8.52 0.63
N GLU A 52 3.63 -7.54 1.49
CA GLU A 52 2.94 -7.39 2.76
C GLU A 52 1.44 -7.09 2.58
N LYS A 53 1.10 -6.17 1.67
CA LYS A 53 -0.30 -5.86 1.35
C LYS A 53 -1.02 -7.04 0.71
N TYR A 54 -0.36 -7.78 -0.17
CA TYR A 54 -0.91 -8.98 -0.79
C TYR A 54 -1.20 -10.08 0.24
N LYS A 55 -0.30 -10.27 1.22
CA LYS A 55 -0.57 -11.18 2.34
C LYS A 55 -1.83 -10.80 3.10
N LYS A 56 -1.95 -9.52 3.49
CA LYS A 56 -3.15 -9.00 4.19
C LYS A 56 -4.41 -9.14 3.34
N PHE A 57 -4.31 -8.89 2.04
CA PHE A 57 -5.41 -9.07 1.09
C PHE A 57 -5.93 -10.52 1.11
N ASN A 58 -5.03 -11.51 1.10
CA ASN A 58 -5.41 -12.92 1.20
C ASN A 58 -5.98 -13.30 2.57
N ASP A 59 -5.48 -12.70 3.66
CA ASP A 59 -6.05 -12.90 4.99
C ASP A 59 -7.52 -12.43 5.05
N TYR A 60 -7.83 -11.27 4.44
CA TYR A 60 -9.22 -10.81 4.34
C TYR A 60 -10.05 -11.65 3.37
N LEU A 61 -9.50 -12.04 2.22
CA LEU A 61 -10.19 -12.91 1.26
C LEU A 61 -10.62 -14.23 1.91
N LYS A 62 -9.73 -14.81 2.73
CA LYS A 62 -10.05 -16.01 3.50
C LYS A 62 -11.23 -15.77 4.43
N LYS A 63 -11.22 -14.70 5.24
CA LYS A 63 -12.36 -14.36 6.12
C LYS A 63 -13.68 -14.18 5.35
N ILE A 64 -13.63 -13.57 4.16
CA ILE A 64 -14.80 -13.38 3.30
C ILE A 64 -15.34 -14.73 2.83
N ASN A 65 -14.47 -15.62 2.34
CA ASN A 65 -14.83 -16.96 1.89
C ASN A 65 -15.37 -17.84 3.04
N ASP A 66 -14.80 -17.69 4.23
CA ASP A 66 -15.22 -18.40 5.45
C ASP A 66 -16.52 -17.79 6.05
N LYS A 67 -17.04 -16.69 5.47
CA LYS A 67 -18.22 -15.93 5.96
C LYS A 67 -18.06 -15.36 7.37
N GLU A 68 -16.82 -15.08 7.75
CA GLU A 68 -16.43 -14.49 9.04
C GLU A 68 -16.11 -12.99 8.93
N ALA A 69 -16.12 -12.44 7.71
CA ALA A 69 -15.77 -11.04 7.47
C ALA A 69 -16.89 -10.07 7.90
N SER A 70 -16.50 -9.02 8.62
CA SER A 70 -17.35 -7.83 8.84
C SER A 70 -17.33 -6.89 7.62
N ASP A 71 -18.27 -5.95 7.55
CA ASP A 71 -18.23 -4.86 6.55
C ASP A 71 -16.88 -4.12 6.56
N SER A 72 -16.25 -3.95 7.73
CA SER A 72 -14.94 -3.31 7.85
C SER A 72 -13.80 -4.17 7.27
N ASP A 73 -13.88 -5.49 7.40
CA ASP A 73 -12.94 -6.41 6.75
C ASP A 73 -13.09 -6.33 5.23
N VAL A 74 -14.33 -6.28 4.73
CA VAL A 74 -14.63 -6.14 3.30
C VAL A 74 -14.14 -4.80 2.74
N VAL A 75 -14.37 -3.70 3.46
CA VAL A 75 -13.84 -2.37 3.09
C VAL A 75 -12.30 -2.38 3.01
N SER A 76 -11.65 -3.08 3.96
CA SER A 76 -10.18 -3.21 3.98
C SER A 76 -9.67 -4.07 2.82
N TYR A 77 -10.35 -5.17 2.52
CA TYR A 77 -10.10 -6.02 1.36
C TYR A 77 -10.14 -5.23 0.05
N ILE A 78 -11.21 -4.44 -0.16
CA ILE A 78 -11.39 -3.61 -1.36
C ILE A 78 -10.28 -2.57 -1.48
N LYS A 79 -9.98 -1.83 -0.41
CA LYS A 79 -8.93 -0.80 -0.44
C LYS A 79 -7.55 -1.38 -0.73
N LEU A 80 -7.24 -2.54 -0.16
CA LEU A 80 -6.01 -3.27 -0.48
C LEU A 80 -5.95 -3.71 -1.94
N GLY A 81 -7.06 -4.17 -2.52
CA GLY A 81 -7.12 -4.51 -3.94
C GLY A 81 -6.83 -3.31 -4.85
N VAL A 82 -7.40 -2.14 -4.53
CA VAL A 82 -7.11 -0.88 -5.23
C VAL A 82 -5.64 -0.50 -5.11
N ASP A 83 -5.09 -0.56 -3.90
CA ASP A 83 -3.66 -0.29 -3.67
C ASP A 83 -2.79 -1.24 -4.49
N LEU A 84 -3.05 -2.55 -4.47
CA LEU A 84 -2.27 -3.54 -5.20
C LEU A 84 -2.29 -3.31 -6.71
N TYR A 85 -3.43 -2.94 -7.31
CA TYR A 85 -3.47 -2.55 -8.73
C TYR A 85 -2.66 -1.29 -9.03
N VAL A 86 -2.69 -0.29 -8.14
CA VAL A 86 -1.87 0.91 -8.27
C VAL A 86 -0.38 0.55 -8.21
N MET A 87 0.00 -0.31 -7.25
CA MET A 87 1.38 -0.75 -7.08
C MET A 87 1.86 -1.63 -8.25
N ASP A 88 1.00 -2.50 -8.80
CA ASP A 88 1.27 -3.27 -10.03
C ASP A 88 1.69 -2.32 -11.16
N TYR A 89 0.89 -1.28 -11.38
CA TYR A 89 1.18 -0.28 -12.41
C TYR A 89 2.49 0.45 -12.13
N GLU A 90 2.69 0.94 -10.90
CA GLU A 90 3.88 1.72 -10.54
C GLU A 90 5.18 0.90 -10.64
N ILE A 91 5.17 -0.36 -10.23
CA ILE A 91 6.31 -1.28 -10.36
C ILE A 91 6.54 -1.62 -11.84
N CYS A 92 5.48 -1.96 -12.58
CA CYS A 92 5.57 -2.34 -13.99
C CYS A 92 6.15 -1.23 -14.89
N LYS A 93 5.94 0.05 -14.54
CA LYS A 93 6.54 1.19 -15.26
C LYS A 93 8.06 1.24 -15.18
N ILE A 94 8.65 0.62 -14.17
CA ILE A 94 10.08 0.69 -13.89
C ILE A 94 10.75 -0.63 -14.24
N ASP A 95 10.23 -1.74 -13.70
CA ASP A 95 10.73 -3.08 -13.96
C ASP A 95 9.62 -4.11 -13.71
N GLU A 96 9.03 -4.65 -14.78
CA GLU A 96 7.98 -5.67 -14.68
C GLU A 96 8.46 -6.98 -14.05
N ASN A 97 9.76 -7.27 -14.09
CA ASN A 97 10.32 -8.50 -13.51
C ASN A 97 10.33 -8.48 -11.98
N LEU A 98 10.09 -7.32 -11.36
CA LEU A 98 9.99 -7.18 -9.91
C LEU A 98 8.56 -7.40 -9.39
N LEU A 99 7.58 -7.57 -10.28
CA LEU A 99 6.23 -7.94 -9.87
C LEU A 99 6.23 -9.35 -9.29
N PRO A 100 5.66 -9.56 -8.10
CA PRO A 100 5.48 -10.90 -7.57
C PRO A 100 4.54 -11.72 -8.46
N ASP A 101 4.89 -12.99 -8.68
CA ASP A 101 4.08 -13.92 -9.46
C ASP A 101 2.89 -14.42 -8.64
N TYR A 102 1.77 -13.69 -8.70
CA TYR A 102 0.55 -14.02 -7.99
C TYR A 102 -0.63 -14.08 -8.96
N ASP A 103 -1.33 -15.22 -9.01
CA ASP A 103 -2.43 -15.47 -9.95
C ASP A 103 -3.53 -14.40 -9.96
N SER A 104 -3.75 -13.75 -8.81
CA SER A 104 -4.80 -12.76 -8.59
C SER A 104 -4.49 -11.38 -9.17
N PHE A 105 -3.22 -11.07 -9.43
CA PHE A 105 -2.78 -9.76 -9.90
C PHE A 105 -1.86 -9.92 -11.12
N ARG A 106 -2.30 -9.34 -12.24
CA ARG A 106 -1.53 -9.37 -13.50
C ARG A 106 -0.95 -8.00 -13.77
N ALA A 107 0.27 -7.97 -14.30
CA ALA A 107 0.97 -6.75 -14.72
C ALA A 107 0.05 -5.75 -15.43
N ILE A 108 0.08 -4.51 -14.97
CA ILE A 108 -0.68 -3.38 -15.53
C ILE A 108 0.32 -2.44 -16.20
N LYS A 109 0.38 -2.47 -17.53
CA LYS A 109 1.43 -1.75 -18.28
C LYS A 109 1.10 -0.29 -18.53
N THR A 110 -0.19 0.07 -18.53
CA THR A 110 -0.65 1.42 -18.89
C THR A 110 -1.60 1.99 -17.84
N ALA A 111 -1.64 3.33 -17.75
CA ALA A 111 -2.59 4.02 -16.88
C ALA A 111 -4.05 3.76 -17.33
N ASN A 112 -4.29 3.62 -18.64
CA ASN A 112 -5.60 3.28 -19.18
C ASN A 112 -6.08 1.90 -18.71
N ASP A 113 -5.19 0.90 -18.68
CA ASP A 113 -5.51 -0.44 -18.18
C ASP A 113 -5.80 -0.40 -16.66
N LEU A 114 -5.02 0.38 -15.90
CA LEU A 114 -5.28 0.60 -14.48
C LEU A 114 -6.66 1.22 -14.26
N VAL A 115 -6.97 2.32 -14.94
CA VAL A 115 -8.24 3.02 -14.83
C VAL A 115 -9.40 2.12 -15.23
N LYS A 116 -9.24 1.32 -16.29
CA LYS A 116 -10.25 0.34 -16.71
C LYS A 116 -10.53 -0.67 -15.60
N ARG A 117 -9.49 -1.30 -15.03
CA ARG A 117 -9.65 -2.26 -13.91
C ARG A 117 -10.29 -1.64 -12.68
N LEU A 118 -9.92 -0.41 -12.33
CA LEU A 118 -10.51 0.29 -11.19
C LEU A 118 -12.00 0.59 -11.41
N LYS A 119 -12.40 0.95 -12.63
CA LYS A 119 -13.81 1.15 -12.99
C LYS A 119 -14.60 -0.16 -12.95
N GLU A 120 -14.05 -1.23 -13.52
CA GLU A 120 -14.66 -2.57 -13.47
C GLU A 120 -14.84 -3.05 -12.02
N MET A 121 -13.82 -2.86 -11.19
CA MET A 121 -13.90 -3.14 -9.75
C MET A 121 -14.96 -2.28 -9.06
N LYS A 122 -15.09 -0.99 -9.42
CA LYS A 122 -16.09 -0.08 -8.82
C LYS A 122 -17.51 -0.55 -9.13
N GLU A 123 -17.79 -0.90 -10.38
CA GLU A 123 -19.10 -1.43 -10.77
C GLU A 123 -19.39 -2.78 -10.11
N TYR A 124 -18.40 -3.68 -10.05
CA TYR A 124 -18.53 -4.94 -9.32
C TYR A 124 -18.88 -4.71 -7.84
N ILE A 125 -18.22 -3.76 -7.18
CA ILE A 125 -18.52 -3.48 -5.77
C ILE A 125 -19.94 -2.95 -5.60
N LYS A 126 -20.36 -2.06 -6.50
CA LYS A 126 -21.71 -1.49 -6.50
C LYS A 126 -22.80 -2.53 -6.70
N GLU A 127 -22.54 -3.55 -7.52
CA GLU A 127 -23.51 -4.58 -7.87
C GLU A 127 -23.58 -5.69 -6.81
N TYR A 128 -22.44 -6.10 -6.24
CA TYR A 128 -22.33 -7.33 -5.44
C TYR A 128 -22.15 -7.10 -3.93
N PHE A 129 -21.84 -5.88 -3.48
CA PHE A 129 -21.70 -5.58 -2.06
C PHE A 129 -22.84 -4.69 -1.55
N SER A 130 -22.98 -4.62 -0.22
CA SER A 130 -23.97 -3.76 0.40
C SER A 130 -23.71 -2.28 0.06
N SER A 131 -24.78 -1.49 0.06
CA SER A 131 -24.68 -0.04 -0.13
C SER A 131 -23.76 0.61 0.93
N SER A 132 -23.77 0.09 2.17
CA SER A 132 -22.88 0.56 3.25
C SER A 132 -21.40 0.38 2.88
N VAL A 133 -21.02 -0.78 2.35
CA VAL A 133 -19.64 -1.05 1.92
C VAL A 133 -19.28 -0.15 0.73
N TYR A 134 -20.16 -0.03 -0.26
CA TYR A 134 -19.94 0.82 -1.43
C TYR A 134 -19.68 2.28 -1.04
N ASP A 135 -20.53 2.86 -0.19
CA ASP A 135 -20.41 4.26 0.25
C ASP A 135 -19.08 4.53 0.99
N LEU A 136 -18.55 3.52 1.70
CA LEU A 136 -17.28 3.61 2.44
C LEU A 136 -16.03 3.53 1.56
N VAL A 137 -16.14 2.98 0.35
CA VAL A 137 -15.01 2.79 -0.57
C VAL A 137 -15.08 3.68 -1.82
N GLU A 138 -16.27 4.17 -2.19
CA GLU A 138 -16.48 4.93 -3.43
C GLU A 138 -15.48 6.08 -3.58
N LYS A 139 -15.39 6.96 -2.57
CA LYS A 139 -14.48 8.12 -2.61
C LYS A 139 -13.01 7.71 -2.74
N TYR A 140 -12.64 6.59 -2.15
CA TYR A 140 -11.29 6.05 -2.25
C TYR A 140 -11.01 5.60 -3.70
N MET A 141 -11.92 4.84 -4.30
CA MET A 141 -11.81 4.40 -5.69
C MET A 141 -11.82 5.56 -6.68
N ASP A 142 -12.71 6.53 -6.49
CA ASP A 142 -12.80 7.72 -7.35
C ASP A 142 -11.53 8.56 -7.28
N SER A 143 -10.89 8.63 -6.12
CA SER A 143 -9.58 9.27 -5.98
C SER A 143 -8.51 8.54 -6.78
N ALA A 144 -8.48 7.19 -6.78
CA ALA A 144 -7.56 6.42 -7.59
C ALA A 144 -7.81 6.65 -9.09
N ILE A 145 -9.06 6.49 -9.53
CA ILE A 145 -9.47 6.67 -10.93
C ILE A 145 -9.06 8.08 -11.40
N LYS A 146 -9.40 9.12 -10.64
CA LYS A 146 -9.06 10.51 -10.98
C LYS A 146 -7.56 10.75 -11.06
N LYS A 147 -6.75 10.11 -10.19
CA LYS A 147 -5.29 10.26 -10.18
C LYS A 147 -4.66 9.72 -11.46
N TYR A 148 -5.11 8.55 -11.93
CA TYR A 148 -4.51 7.84 -13.06
C TYR A 148 -5.25 8.03 -14.40
N SER A 149 -6.32 8.84 -14.44
CA SER A 149 -7.04 9.20 -15.69
C SER A 149 -6.48 10.46 -16.39
N LYS A 150 -5.32 10.96 -15.95
CA LYS A 150 -4.64 12.12 -16.53
C LYS A 150 -3.44 11.67 -17.35
#